data_AF-A0A533WB66-F1
#
_entry.id   AF-A0A533WB66-F1
#
_cell.length_a   1.000
_cell.length_b   1.000
_cell.length_c   1.000
_cell.angle_alpha   90.00
_cell.angle_beta   90.00
_cell.angle_gamma   90.00
#
_symmetry.space_group_name_H-M   'P 1'
#
loop_
_entity.id
_entity.type
_entity.pdbx_description
1 polymer ?
#
loop_
_entity_poly.entity_id
_entity_poly.type
_entity_poly.pdbx_seq_one_letter_code
_entity_poly.pdbx_strand_id
1 'polypeptide(L)'
;MSYMFLKRYNPAYDFFLIQYFREGGIEFDENTTFDEADQRELFSIGLTSMTPHEKLFCSYVRSWRMHPEARPSYYELFDKAIGGSGSPDAKRLLRLESNKIQRNGKLVFSEREAAVSISEFYRKFLRNPLKMELERGGGGKDVTKFFSMEELRPLLEVRQIADEEEKEKLRNGIAKHLLEWFSSITPEKVESDIQRILREHEEVDDHMKLLPDDPTAKERSWSCRHASECVEIDFFQQFGSNSQSIFLKPSRGFRISDYVEEPGRNDIVFPWYLVVRTEWQAEGDIPRARKAQESVRYS
;
A
#
# COMPACT_ATOMS: atom_id res chain seq x y z
N MET A 1 -19.98 -8.26 8.53
CA MET A 1 -19.08 -7.34 7.83
C MET A 1 -18.03 -8.10 7.05
N SER A 2 -18.14 -8.13 5.73
CA SER A 2 -17.13 -8.68 4.83
C SER A 2 -16.28 -7.57 4.20
N TYR A 3 -14.98 -7.81 4.13
CA TYR A 3 -13.98 -6.91 3.57
C TYR A 3 -13.28 -7.57 2.38
N MET A 4 -12.94 -6.75 1.40
CA MET A 4 -12.15 -7.13 0.23
C MET A 4 -10.90 -6.27 0.17
N PHE A 5 -9.80 -6.87 -0.30
CA PHE A 5 -8.49 -6.23 -0.29
C PHE A 5 -7.99 -6.10 -1.72
N LEU A 6 -7.64 -4.88 -2.12
CA LEU A 6 -7.12 -4.57 -3.45
C LEU A 6 -5.67 -4.15 -3.30
N LYS A 7 -4.74 -4.87 -3.92
CA LYS A 7 -3.34 -4.45 -3.86
C LYS A 7 -3.16 -3.11 -4.57
N ARG A 8 -2.33 -2.24 -4.01
CA ARG A 8 -1.89 -1.02 -4.68
C ARG A 8 -1.12 -1.34 -5.95
N TYR A 9 -0.24 -2.34 -5.91
CA TYR A 9 0.45 -2.89 -7.08
C TYR A 9 0.02 -4.34 -7.32
N ASN A 10 -0.45 -4.64 -8.53
CA ASN A 10 -0.86 -5.98 -8.93
C ASN A 10 -0.61 -6.20 -10.43
N PRO A 11 0.26 -7.13 -10.84
CA PRO A 11 0.50 -7.42 -12.25
C PRO A 11 -0.77 -7.74 -13.06
N ALA A 12 -1.83 -8.25 -12.41
CA ALA A 12 -3.11 -8.51 -13.07
C ALA A 12 -3.79 -7.25 -13.64
N TYR A 13 -3.44 -6.06 -13.12
CA TYR A 13 -3.95 -4.78 -13.60
C TYR A 13 -3.43 -4.43 -15.00
N ASP A 14 -2.25 -4.92 -15.37
CA ASP A 14 -1.61 -4.61 -16.65
C ASP A 14 -2.44 -5.04 -17.85
N PHE A 15 -3.13 -6.18 -17.71
CA PHE A 15 -4.01 -6.71 -18.74
C PHE A 15 -5.08 -5.69 -19.18
N PHE A 16 -5.73 -5.02 -18.22
CA PHE A 16 -6.75 -4.02 -18.53
C PHE A 16 -6.17 -2.72 -19.05
N LEU A 17 -4.97 -2.35 -18.58
CA LEU A 17 -4.24 -1.19 -19.09
C LEU A 17 -3.88 -1.39 -20.56
N ILE A 18 -3.33 -2.55 -20.92
CA ILE A 18 -3.03 -2.94 -22.31
C ILE A 18 -4.31 -2.91 -23.16
N GLN A 19 -5.39 -3.52 -22.68
CA GLN A 19 -6.66 -3.53 -23.42
C GLN A 19 -7.16 -2.10 -23.67
N TYR A 20 -7.16 -1.27 -22.64
CA TYR A 20 -7.57 0.13 -22.74
C TYR A 20 -6.70 0.91 -23.74
N PHE A 21 -5.37 0.75 -23.71
CA PHE A 21 -4.49 1.41 -24.67
C PHE A 21 -4.74 0.96 -26.12
N ARG A 22 -4.98 -0.33 -26.34
CA ARG A 22 -5.32 -0.87 -27.67
C ARG A 22 -6.67 -0.37 -28.17
N GLU A 23 -7.67 -0.23 -27.31
CA GLU A 23 -8.97 0.37 -27.64
C GLU A 23 -8.82 1.84 -28.10
N GLY A 24 -7.83 2.55 -27.55
CA GLY A 24 -7.43 3.88 -27.98
C GLY A 24 -6.56 3.94 -29.24
N GLY A 25 -6.27 2.80 -29.89
CA GLY A 25 -5.43 2.72 -31.08
C GLY A 25 -3.92 2.76 -30.82
N ILE A 26 -3.49 2.64 -29.56
CA ILE A 26 -2.07 2.59 -29.19
C ILE A 26 -1.58 1.15 -29.37
N GLU A 27 -0.54 0.95 -30.18
CA GLU A 27 0.04 -0.36 -30.49
C GLU A 27 0.84 -0.92 -29.30
N PHE A 28 0.19 -1.18 -28.18
CA PHE A 28 0.83 -1.62 -26.94
C PHE A 28 0.42 -3.06 -26.60
N ASP A 29 1.37 -3.87 -26.14
CA ASP A 29 1.13 -5.26 -25.75
C ASP A 29 1.97 -5.68 -24.55
N GLU A 30 1.88 -6.96 -24.16
CA GLU A 30 2.66 -7.55 -23.06
C GLU A 30 4.18 -7.66 -23.35
N ASN A 31 4.60 -7.57 -24.61
CA ASN A 31 6.00 -7.69 -25.02
C ASN A 31 6.68 -6.34 -25.22
N THR A 32 5.91 -5.26 -25.32
CA THR A 32 6.42 -3.90 -25.46
C THR A 32 7.39 -3.61 -24.33
N THR A 33 8.56 -3.08 -24.66
CA THR A 33 9.61 -2.69 -23.72
C THR A 33 9.39 -1.27 -23.21
N PHE A 34 10.09 -0.90 -22.14
CA PHE A 34 10.06 0.47 -21.64
C PHE A 34 10.52 1.46 -22.71
N ASP A 35 11.62 1.18 -23.41
CA ASP A 35 12.19 2.09 -24.42
C ASP A 35 11.22 2.35 -25.59
N GLU A 36 10.53 1.31 -26.07
CA GLU A 36 9.49 1.44 -27.10
C GLU A 36 8.31 2.29 -26.61
N ALA A 37 7.91 2.13 -25.34
CA ALA A 37 6.84 2.91 -24.75
C ALA A 37 7.24 4.37 -24.51
N ASP A 38 8.47 4.63 -24.10
CA ASP A 38 9.03 5.97 -23.88
C ASP A 38 9.10 6.77 -25.19
N GLN A 39 9.57 6.16 -26.28
CA GLN A 39 9.57 6.79 -27.60
C GLN A 39 8.16 7.20 -28.05
N ARG A 40 7.15 6.37 -27.77
CA ARG A 40 5.74 6.67 -28.08
C ARG A 40 5.17 7.78 -27.19
N GLU A 41 5.54 7.83 -25.91
CA GLU A 41 5.15 8.91 -24.99
C GLU A 41 5.71 10.26 -25.46
N LEU A 42 6.98 10.30 -25.87
CA LEU A 42 7.62 11.50 -26.39
C LEU A 42 6.93 12.03 -27.65
N PHE A 43 6.49 11.15 -28.55
CA PHE A 43 5.68 11.55 -29.70
C PHE A 43 4.33 12.16 -29.28
N SER A 44 3.70 11.57 -28.27
CA SER A 44 2.37 12.00 -27.77
C SER A 44 2.42 13.36 -27.05
N ILE A 45 3.52 13.71 -26.38
CA ILE A 45 3.72 15.03 -25.75
C ILE A 45 3.75 16.16 -26.81
N GLY A 46 4.16 15.86 -28.04
CA GLY A 46 4.18 16.81 -29.14
C GLY A 46 2.80 17.13 -29.74
N LEU A 47 1.74 16.44 -29.32
CA LEU A 47 0.39 16.63 -29.85
C LEU A 47 -0.30 17.85 -29.23
N THR A 48 -1.02 18.60 -30.07
CA THR A 48 -1.81 19.77 -29.63
C THR A 48 -3.01 19.39 -28.75
N SER A 49 -3.47 18.14 -28.83
CA SER A 49 -4.51 17.59 -27.95
C SER A 49 -4.33 16.08 -27.78
N MET A 50 -4.37 15.61 -26.53
CA MET A 50 -4.34 14.18 -26.21
C MET A 50 -5.74 13.66 -25.82
N THR A 51 -6.08 12.49 -26.33
CA THR A 51 -7.24 11.68 -25.93
C THR A 51 -7.09 11.17 -24.48
N PRO A 52 -8.18 10.71 -23.84
CA PRO A 52 -8.10 10.06 -22.53
C PRO A 52 -7.17 8.85 -22.49
N HIS A 53 -7.10 8.07 -23.59
CA HIS A 53 -6.20 6.92 -23.71
C HIS A 53 -4.74 7.35 -23.72
N GLU A 54 -4.37 8.34 -24.54
CA GLU A 54 -3.01 8.88 -24.60
C GLU A 54 -2.59 9.52 -23.27
N LYS A 55 -3.49 10.27 -22.60
CA LYS A 55 -3.21 10.86 -21.28
C LYS A 55 -2.90 9.79 -20.23
N LEU A 56 -3.66 8.69 -20.23
CA LEU A 56 -3.40 7.59 -19.30
C LEU A 56 -2.12 6.84 -19.69
N PHE A 57 -1.86 6.63 -20.98
CA PHE A 57 -0.62 6.03 -21.48
C PHE A 57 0.60 6.83 -21.07
N CYS A 58 0.58 8.16 -21.24
CA CYS A 58 1.66 9.04 -20.77
C CYS A 58 1.87 8.90 -19.25
N SER A 59 0.79 8.82 -18.47
CA SER A 59 0.88 8.63 -17.02
C SER A 59 1.49 7.27 -16.66
N TYR A 60 1.09 6.22 -17.37
CA TYR A 60 1.62 4.86 -17.25
C TYR A 60 3.12 4.83 -17.55
N VAL A 61 3.57 5.35 -18.70
CA VAL A 61 5.00 5.35 -19.07
C VAL A 61 5.85 6.17 -18.09
N ARG A 62 5.33 7.30 -17.59
CA ARG A 62 6.01 8.09 -16.54
C ARG A 62 6.19 7.31 -15.23
N SER A 63 5.21 6.51 -14.84
CA SER A 63 5.34 5.60 -13.70
C SER A 63 6.34 4.47 -13.99
N TRP A 64 6.42 4.00 -15.24
CA TRP A 64 7.36 2.96 -15.66
C TRP A 64 8.83 3.42 -15.61
N ARG A 65 9.11 4.71 -15.85
CA ARG A 65 10.46 5.29 -15.78
C ARG A 65 11.18 5.02 -14.45
N MET A 66 10.44 4.88 -13.35
CA MET A 66 11.02 4.60 -12.05
C MET A 66 11.59 3.17 -11.96
N HIS A 67 10.98 2.22 -12.68
CA HIS A 67 11.30 0.79 -12.68
C HIS A 67 11.18 0.20 -14.10
N PRO A 68 12.09 0.49 -15.04
CA PRO A 68 11.99 -0.01 -16.42
C PRO A 68 11.85 -1.55 -16.52
N GLU A 69 12.35 -2.28 -15.53
CA GLU A 69 12.25 -3.73 -15.40
C GLU A 69 10.86 -4.25 -15.01
N ALA A 70 9.99 -3.39 -14.45
CA ALA A 70 8.69 -3.77 -13.91
C ALA A 70 7.58 -2.84 -14.40
N ARG A 71 6.58 -3.43 -15.06
CA ARG A 71 5.43 -2.68 -15.55
C ARG A 71 4.65 -2.01 -14.41
N PRO A 72 4.20 -0.74 -14.57
CA PRO A 72 3.53 0.04 -13.53
C PRO A 72 2.06 -0.36 -13.38
N SER A 73 1.83 -1.60 -12.92
CA SER A 73 0.51 -2.18 -12.71
C SER A 73 -0.10 -1.70 -11.38
N TYR A 74 -0.33 -0.38 -11.26
CA TYR A 74 -0.87 0.28 -10.07
C TYR A 74 -2.39 0.43 -10.12
N TYR A 75 -3.06 0.33 -8.96
CA TYR A 75 -4.51 0.41 -8.85
C TYR A 75 -5.05 1.74 -9.39
N GLU A 76 -4.39 2.86 -9.12
CA GLU A 76 -4.82 4.18 -9.58
C GLU A 76 -4.81 4.34 -11.12
N LEU A 77 -3.95 3.60 -11.83
CA LEU A 77 -3.94 3.57 -13.29
C LEU A 77 -5.04 2.63 -13.79
N PHE A 78 -5.16 1.46 -13.18
CA PHE A 78 -6.19 0.48 -13.47
C PHE A 78 -7.61 1.02 -13.29
N ASP A 79 -7.88 1.70 -12.17
CA ASP A 79 -9.19 2.29 -11.87
C ASP A 79 -9.60 3.26 -12.98
N LYS A 80 -8.67 4.08 -13.49
CA LYS A 80 -8.92 4.96 -14.65
C LYS A 80 -9.18 4.20 -15.94
N ALA A 81 -8.45 3.12 -16.21
CA ALA A 81 -8.62 2.31 -17.41
C ALA A 81 -10.01 1.64 -17.47
N ILE A 82 -10.56 1.31 -16.31
CA ILE A 82 -11.94 0.84 -16.21
C ILE A 82 -12.93 2.02 -16.10
N GLY A 83 -12.53 3.28 -16.06
CA GLY A 83 -13.47 4.41 -15.89
C GLY A 83 -14.08 4.47 -14.49
N GLY A 84 -13.30 4.08 -13.49
CA GLY A 84 -13.56 4.36 -12.08
C GLY A 84 -13.42 5.84 -11.75
N SER A 85 -14.05 6.25 -10.66
CA SER A 85 -14.08 7.61 -10.15
C SER A 85 -13.20 7.82 -8.91
N GLY A 86 -12.25 6.91 -8.65
CA GLY A 86 -11.35 6.94 -7.50
C GLY A 86 -11.89 6.24 -6.24
N SER A 87 -13.12 5.70 -6.27
CA SER A 87 -13.64 4.82 -5.21
C SER A 87 -13.85 3.41 -5.79
N PRO A 88 -13.22 2.38 -5.21
CA PRO A 88 -13.34 1.01 -5.73
C PRO A 88 -14.78 0.48 -5.62
N ASP A 89 -15.31 -0.01 -6.74
CA ASP A 89 -16.58 -0.74 -6.79
C ASP A 89 -16.31 -2.25 -6.70
N ALA A 90 -16.53 -2.82 -5.52
CA ALA A 90 -16.32 -4.25 -5.25
C ALA A 90 -17.12 -5.16 -6.21
N LYS A 91 -18.40 -4.85 -6.48
CA LYS A 91 -19.23 -5.65 -7.40
C LYS A 91 -18.66 -5.64 -8.81
N ARG A 92 -18.18 -4.48 -9.26
CA ARG A 92 -17.52 -4.37 -10.56
C ARG A 92 -16.23 -5.19 -10.62
N LEU A 93 -15.38 -5.10 -9.61
CA LEU A 93 -14.10 -5.81 -9.57
C LEU A 93 -14.30 -7.33 -9.55
N LEU A 94 -15.27 -7.83 -8.79
CA LEU A 94 -15.65 -9.25 -8.79
C LEU A 94 -16.18 -9.72 -10.15
N ARG A 95 -16.98 -8.89 -10.86
CA ARG A 95 -17.43 -9.20 -12.23
C ARG A 95 -16.26 -9.27 -13.20
N LEU A 96 -15.30 -8.35 -13.10
CA LEU A 96 -14.10 -8.34 -13.93
C LEU A 96 -13.24 -9.58 -13.68
N GLU A 97 -13.05 -9.98 -12.42
CA GLU A 97 -12.31 -11.20 -12.05
C GLU A 97 -13.02 -12.49 -12.51
N SER A 98 -14.35 -12.51 -12.47
CA SER A 98 -15.14 -13.67 -12.93
C SER A 98 -15.11 -13.86 -14.45
N ASN A 99 -14.74 -12.84 -15.21
CA ASN A 99 -14.64 -12.92 -16.66
C ASN A 99 -13.37 -13.70 -17.05
N LYS A 100 -13.55 -14.89 -17.63
CA LYS A 100 -12.49 -15.82 -18.10
C LYS A 100 -11.50 -15.26 -19.14
N ILE A 101 -11.65 -13.99 -19.51
CA ILE A 101 -10.72 -13.28 -20.40
C ILE A 101 -9.38 -13.07 -19.69
N GLN A 102 -9.37 -12.94 -18.36
CA GLN A 102 -8.13 -12.89 -17.59
C GLN A 102 -7.43 -14.24 -17.60
N ARG A 103 -6.36 -14.34 -18.40
CA ARG A 103 -5.60 -15.58 -18.52
C ARG A 103 -4.84 -15.98 -17.26
N ASN A 104 -4.56 -15.08 -16.31
CA ASN A 104 -3.91 -15.39 -15.02
C ASN A 104 -3.82 -14.15 -14.12
N GLY A 105 -4.88 -13.79 -13.38
CA GLY A 105 -4.74 -12.70 -12.42
C GLY A 105 -5.93 -12.54 -11.48
N LYS A 106 -5.65 -12.51 -10.18
CA LYS A 106 -6.63 -12.19 -9.13
C LYS A 106 -6.59 -10.69 -8.87
N LEU A 107 -7.74 -10.03 -8.84
CA LEU A 107 -7.90 -8.60 -8.56
C LEU A 107 -8.26 -8.34 -7.10
N VAL A 108 -9.11 -9.19 -6.55
CA VAL A 108 -9.70 -9.02 -5.23
C VAL A 108 -9.19 -10.11 -4.31
N PHE A 109 -8.55 -9.73 -3.21
CA PHE A 109 -7.97 -10.65 -2.24
C PHE A 109 -8.87 -10.77 -1.01
N SER A 110 -8.94 -11.97 -0.44
CA SER A 110 -9.52 -12.18 0.87
C SER A 110 -8.58 -11.66 1.97
N GLU A 111 -9.12 -11.49 3.17
CA GLU A 111 -8.33 -11.13 4.35
C GLU A 111 -7.18 -12.11 4.58
N ARG A 112 -7.46 -13.41 4.49
CA ARG A 112 -6.45 -14.46 4.63
C ARG A 112 -5.32 -14.33 3.62
N GLU A 113 -5.63 -14.00 2.38
CA GLU A 113 -4.63 -13.83 1.33
C GLU A 113 -3.77 -12.58 1.55
N ALA A 114 -4.39 -11.48 1.99
CA ALA A 114 -3.66 -10.29 2.40
C ALA A 114 -2.72 -10.61 3.57
N ALA A 115 -3.19 -11.36 4.58
CA ALA A 115 -2.41 -11.77 5.74
C ALA A 115 -1.22 -12.66 5.38
N VAL A 116 -1.42 -13.64 4.50
CA VAL A 116 -0.34 -14.48 3.95
C VAL A 116 0.69 -13.61 3.23
N SER A 117 0.25 -12.70 2.36
CA SER A 117 1.16 -11.82 1.61
C SER A 117 1.97 -10.89 2.52
N ILE A 118 1.38 -10.39 3.61
CA ILE A 118 2.07 -9.54 4.59
C ILE A 118 3.08 -10.37 5.40
N SER A 119 2.70 -11.54 5.89
CA SER A 119 3.62 -12.43 6.62
C SER A 119 4.81 -12.85 5.74
N GLU A 120 4.57 -13.15 4.46
CA GLU A 120 5.61 -13.44 3.47
C GLU A 120 6.55 -12.25 3.23
N PHE A 121 6.03 -11.01 3.24
CA PHE A 121 6.86 -9.81 3.17
C PHE A 121 7.83 -9.72 4.36
N TYR A 122 7.33 -9.87 5.60
CA TYR A 122 8.19 -9.92 6.79
C TYR A 122 9.24 -11.02 6.68
N ARG A 123 8.83 -12.21 6.23
CA ARG A 123 9.73 -13.34 6.05
C ARG A 123 10.85 -13.04 5.05
N LYS A 124 10.49 -12.58 3.86
CA LYS A 124 11.40 -12.42 2.72
C LYS A 124 12.30 -11.21 2.85
N PHE A 125 11.79 -10.07 3.34
CA PHE A 125 12.51 -8.79 3.28
C PHE A 125 13.04 -8.31 4.63
N LEU A 126 12.56 -8.86 5.76
CA LEU A 126 13.02 -8.48 7.09
C LEU A 126 13.72 -9.64 7.80
N ARG A 127 13.01 -10.75 8.04
CA ARG A 127 13.52 -11.89 8.82
C ARG A 127 14.72 -12.55 8.16
N ASN A 128 14.57 -13.03 6.93
CA ASN A 128 15.63 -13.79 6.26
C ASN A 128 16.87 -12.92 6.00
N PRO A 129 16.75 -11.67 5.49
CA PRO A 129 17.91 -10.81 5.29
C PRO A 129 18.61 -10.47 6.61
N LEU A 130 17.87 -10.11 7.66
CA LEU A 130 18.47 -9.83 8.98
C LEU A 130 19.20 -11.05 9.54
N LYS A 131 18.61 -12.25 9.42
CA LYS A 131 19.25 -13.50 9.83
C LYS A 131 20.57 -13.72 9.08
N MET A 132 20.58 -13.51 7.77
CA MET A 132 21.79 -13.66 6.95
C MET A 132 22.88 -12.66 7.34
N GLU A 133 22.53 -11.40 7.62
CA GLU A 133 23.52 -10.40 8.09
C GLU A 133 24.14 -10.83 9.43
N LEU A 134 23.31 -11.30 10.37
CA LEU A 134 23.80 -11.79 11.68
C LEU A 134 24.69 -13.03 11.55
N GLU A 135 24.34 -13.99 10.69
CA GLU A 135 25.12 -15.22 10.45
C GLU A 135 26.47 -14.94 9.78
N ARG A 136 26.56 -13.89 8.95
CA ARG A 136 27.81 -13.46 8.30
C ARG A 136 28.77 -12.72 9.24
N GLY A 137 28.37 -12.51 10.49
CA GLY A 137 29.11 -11.65 11.42
C GLY A 137 28.99 -10.17 11.06
N GLY A 138 27.94 -9.78 10.33
CA GLY A 138 27.63 -8.40 10.02
C GLY A 138 27.34 -7.62 11.30
N GLY A 139 28.35 -6.91 11.78
CA GLY A 139 28.24 -5.93 12.86
C GLY A 139 28.16 -4.50 12.32
N GLY A 140 27.57 -3.57 13.07
CA GLY A 140 27.55 -2.16 12.68
C GLY A 140 26.37 -1.71 11.81
N LYS A 141 26.67 -1.02 10.69
CA LYS A 141 25.67 -0.34 9.83
C LYS A 141 24.74 -1.31 9.09
N ASP A 142 25.18 -2.54 8.86
CA ASP A 142 24.47 -3.50 8.00
C ASP A 142 23.16 -4.01 8.62
N VAL A 143 23.09 -4.11 9.95
CA VAL A 143 21.84 -4.48 10.65
C VAL A 143 20.93 -3.28 10.91
N THR A 144 21.47 -2.06 10.94
CA THR A 144 20.67 -0.86 11.27
C THR A 144 19.65 -0.47 10.21
N LYS A 145 19.80 -0.96 8.96
CA LYS A 145 18.80 -0.80 7.89
C LYS A 145 17.45 -1.43 8.22
N PHE A 146 17.43 -2.40 9.15
CA PHE A 146 16.20 -3.05 9.61
C PHE A 146 15.52 -2.30 10.76
N PHE A 147 16.18 -1.31 11.36
CA PHE A 147 15.71 -0.64 12.57
C PHE A 147 14.78 0.52 12.20
N SER A 148 13.72 0.73 12.98
CA SER A 148 12.95 1.97 12.91
C SER A 148 13.65 3.06 13.73
N MET A 149 13.10 4.26 13.71
CA MET A 149 13.60 5.37 14.53
C MET A 149 13.56 5.08 16.04
N GLU A 150 12.66 4.21 16.49
CA GLU A 150 12.57 3.82 17.89
C GLU A 150 13.77 2.99 18.32
N GLU A 151 14.18 1.99 17.53
CA GLU A 151 15.37 1.19 17.85
C GLU A 151 16.67 1.96 17.57
N LEU A 152 16.66 2.95 16.68
CA LEU A 152 17.81 3.83 16.43
C LEU A 152 18.02 4.87 17.55
N ARG A 153 16.97 5.32 18.24
CA ARG A 153 17.07 6.39 19.24
C ARG A 153 18.05 6.07 20.38
N PRO A 154 18.02 4.88 21.03
CA PRO A 154 19.01 4.53 22.05
C PRO A 154 20.44 4.57 21.52
N LEU A 155 20.66 4.15 20.27
CA LEU A 155 21.98 4.18 19.63
C LEU A 155 22.48 5.62 19.41
N LEU A 156 21.59 6.56 19.18
CA LEU A 156 21.93 7.99 19.00
C LEU A 156 22.21 8.67 20.34
N GLU A 157 21.51 8.29 21.41
CA GLU A 157 21.72 8.82 22.77
C GLU A 157 23.05 8.32 23.35
N VAL A 158 23.38 7.05 23.10
CA VAL A 158 24.63 6.40 23.54
C VAL A 158 25.87 6.93 22.80
N ARG A 159 25.72 7.57 21.63
CA ARG A 159 26.85 8.12 20.83
C ARG A 159 27.72 9.11 21.57
N GLN A 160 27.22 9.75 22.62
CA GLN A 160 27.97 10.79 23.34
C GLN A 160 28.86 10.25 24.46
N ILE A 161 28.73 8.97 24.87
CA ILE A 161 29.32 8.49 26.15
C ILE A 161 29.97 7.09 26.05
N ALA A 162 29.52 6.20 25.16
CA ALA A 162 29.98 4.79 25.14
C ALA A 162 31.01 4.45 24.05
N ASP A 163 31.87 3.46 24.33
CA ASP A 163 32.80 2.89 23.37
C ASP A 163 32.07 2.12 22.24
N GLU A 164 32.78 1.81 21.14
CA GLU A 164 32.18 1.10 20.00
C GLU A 164 31.80 -0.36 20.34
N GLU A 165 32.40 -0.97 21.36
CA GLU A 165 32.08 -2.33 21.78
C GLU A 165 30.69 -2.38 22.44
N GLU A 166 30.37 -1.42 23.30
CA GLU A 166 29.05 -1.28 23.93
C GLU A 166 27.96 -0.96 22.90
N LYS A 167 28.25 -0.08 21.94
CA LYS A 167 27.33 0.20 20.82
C LYS A 167 27.08 -1.03 19.98
N GLU A 168 28.11 -1.83 19.73
CA GLU A 168 27.99 -3.07 18.98
C GLU A 168 27.18 -4.13 19.73
N LYS A 169 27.38 -4.27 21.04
CA LYS A 169 26.55 -5.12 21.90
C LYS A 169 25.08 -4.69 21.86
N LEU A 170 24.81 -3.38 21.93
CA LEU A 170 23.44 -2.85 21.85
C LEU A 170 22.81 -3.10 20.48
N ARG A 171 23.52 -2.83 19.38
CA ARG A 171 23.06 -3.13 18.01
C ARG A 171 22.70 -4.61 17.85
N ASN A 172 23.57 -5.50 18.30
CA ASN A 172 23.34 -6.94 18.23
C ASN A 172 22.18 -7.40 19.12
N GLY A 173 22.01 -6.79 20.31
CA GLY A 173 20.85 -7.05 21.16
C GLY A 173 19.53 -6.69 20.48
N ILE A 174 19.46 -5.50 19.88
CA ILE A 174 18.30 -5.04 19.10
C ILE A 174 18.04 -5.98 17.92
N ALA A 175 19.07 -6.29 17.13
CA ALA A 175 18.95 -7.14 15.95
C ALA A 175 18.44 -8.54 16.29
N LYS A 176 18.91 -9.15 17.39
CA LYS A 176 18.40 -10.45 17.86
C LYS A 176 16.93 -10.37 18.28
N HIS A 177 16.56 -9.35 19.05
CA HIS A 177 15.17 -9.12 19.44
C HIS A 177 14.26 -8.95 18.21
N LEU A 178 14.70 -8.17 17.22
CA LEU A 178 13.97 -8.01 15.96
C LEU A 178 13.84 -9.32 15.18
N LEU A 179 14.90 -10.13 15.14
CA LEU A 179 14.85 -11.42 14.47
C LEU A 179 13.85 -12.37 15.14
N GLU A 180 13.82 -12.42 16.47
CA GLU A 180 12.82 -13.19 17.24
C GLU A 180 11.41 -12.69 16.94
N TRP A 181 11.21 -11.38 16.97
CA TRP A 181 9.93 -10.77 16.65
C TRP A 181 9.47 -11.10 15.22
N PHE A 182 10.32 -10.88 14.20
CA PHE A 182 9.97 -11.21 12.81
C PHE A 182 9.73 -12.70 12.60
N SER A 183 10.34 -13.57 13.42
CA SER A 183 10.10 -15.01 13.39
C SER A 183 8.74 -15.39 13.98
N SER A 184 8.16 -14.56 14.84
CA SER A 184 6.82 -14.75 15.43
C SER A 184 5.66 -14.30 14.52
N ILE A 185 5.94 -13.55 13.44
CA ILE A 185 4.89 -13.04 12.55
C ILE A 185 4.43 -14.16 11.60
N THR A 186 3.25 -14.71 11.87
CA THR A 186 2.59 -15.72 11.02
C THR A 186 1.36 -15.15 10.32
N PRO A 187 0.85 -15.79 9.25
CA PRO A 187 -0.39 -15.37 8.61
C PRO A 187 -1.58 -15.29 9.58
N GLU A 188 -1.68 -16.20 10.55
CA GLU A 188 -2.77 -16.22 11.55
C GLU A 188 -2.68 -15.02 12.49
N LYS A 189 -1.47 -14.63 12.92
CA LYS A 189 -1.27 -13.45 13.77
C LYS A 189 -1.65 -12.18 13.01
N VAL A 190 -1.24 -12.07 11.74
CA VAL A 190 -1.58 -10.94 10.87
C VAL A 190 -3.08 -10.85 10.64
N GLU A 191 -3.74 -11.96 10.29
CA GLU A 191 -5.19 -12.04 10.08
C GLU A 191 -5.96 -11.64 11.34
N SER A 192 -5.56 -12.15 12.50
CA SER A 192 -6.15 -11.78 13.79
C SER A 192 -5.99 -10.28 14.09
N ASP A 193 -4.83 -9.68 13.79
CA ASP A 193 -4.62 -8.24 13.98
C ASP A 193 -5.49 -7.40 13.03
N ILE A 194 -5.62 -7.81 11.76
CA ILE A 194 -6.52 -7.14 10.79
C ILE A 194 -7.96 -7.16 11.31
N GLN A 195 -8.48 -8.32 11.68
CA GLN A 195 -9.85 -8.47 12.18
C GLN A 195 -10.10 -7.65 13.44
N ARG A 196 -9.16 -7.71 14.39
CA ARG A 196 -9.24 -6.97 15.65
C ARG A 196 -9.31 -5.47 15.40
N ILE A 197 -8.39 -4.93 14.59
CA ILE A 197 -8.36 -3.50 14.29
C ILE A 197 -9.62 -3.04 13.54
N LEU A 198 -10.09 -3.81 12.55
CA LEU A 198 -11.30 -3.47 11.82
C LEU A 198 -12.54 -3.46 12.73
N ARG A 199 -12.63 -4.36 13.72
CA ARG A 199 -13.69 -4.35 14.75
C ARG A 199 -13.54 -3.17 15.71
N GLU A 200 -12.35 -2.94 16.26
CA GLU A 200 -12.09 -1.83 17.19
C GLU A 200 -12.43 -0.47 16.55
N HIS A 201 -12.14 -0.30 15.26
CA HIS A 201 -12.52 0.90 14.51
C HIS A 201 -14.05 1.11 14.45
N GLU A 202 -14.84 0.04 14.43
CA GLU A 202 -16.31 0.11 14.37
C GLU A 202 -16.95 0.29 15.75
N GLU A 203 -16.31 -0.18 16.82
CA GLU A 203 -16.87 -0.18 18.18
C GLU A 203 -16.68 1.15 18.93
N VAL A 204 -15.69 1.96 18.55
CA VAL A 204 -15.36 3.21 19.22
C VAL A 204 -15.92 4.41 18.45
N ASP A 205 -16.97 5.03 18.99
CA ASP A 205 -17.47 6.32 18.48
C ASP A 205 -16.43 7.45 18.74
N ASP A 206 -16.40 8.46 17.86
CA ASP A 206 -15.63 9.72 18.01
C ASP A 206 -14.10 9.63 18.16
N HIS A 207 -13.46 8.57 17.65
CA HIS A 207 -11.98 8.45 17.69
C HIS A 207 -11.26 9.06 16.48
N MET A 208 -11.98 9.39 15.40
CA MET A 208 -11.40 10.04 14.22
C MET A 208 -11.12 11.52 14.49
N LYS A 209 -9.95 11.99 14.08
CA LYS A 209 -9.50 13.38 14.24
C LYS A 209 -9.60 14.12 12.91
N LEU A 210 -10.05 15.36 12.95
CA LEU A 210 -10.03 16.21 11.76
C LEU A 210 -8.56 16.50 11.41
N LEU A 211 -8.14 16.18 10.18
CA LEU A 211 -6.82 16.55 9.72
C LEU A 211 -6.70 18.08 9.70
N PRO A 212 -5.54 18.64 10.09
CA PRO A 212 -5.32 20.08 10.05
C PRO A 212 -5.59 20.62 8.64
N ASP A 213 -6.08 21.86 8.56
CA ASP A 213 -6.35 22.55 7.29
C ASP A 213 -5.08 22.59 6.45
N ASP A 214 -4.97 21.65 5.49
CA ASP A 214 -3.94 21.70 4.46
C ASP A 214 -4.41 22.69 3.39
N PRO A 215 -3.71 23.83 3.18
CA PRO A 215 -4.10 24.83 2.20
C PRO A 215 -4.07 24.32 0.75
N THR A 216 -3.47 23.14 0.51
CA THR A 216 -3.45 22.47 -0.78
C THR A 216 -4.54 21.39 -0.91
N ALA A 217 -5.13 20.96 0.20
CA ALA A 217 -6.22 20.00 0.19
C ALA A 217 -7.51 20.71 -0.22
N LYS A 218 -8.15 20.21 -1.28
CA LYS A 218 -9.44 20.74 -1.75
C LYS A 218 -10.58 20.49 -0.75
N GLU A 219 -10.41 19.52 0.14
CA GLU A 219 -11.47 19.02 1.02
C GLU A 219 -10.91 18.58 2.38
N ARG A 220 -11.61 18.93 3.46
CA ARG A 220 -11.30 18.48 4.81
C ARG A 220 -11.61 16.99 4.96
N SER A 221 -10.82 16.26 5.74
CA SER A 221 -11.06 14.84 6.03
C SER A 221 -10.79 14.50 7.49
N TRP A 222 -11.58 13.58 8.01
CA TRP A 222 -11.36 12.92 9.29
C TRP A 222 -10.42 11.73 9.08
N SER A 223 -9.51 11.47 10.02
CA SER A 223 -8.64 10.31 9.97
C SER A 223 -8.39 9.68 11.33
N CYS A 224 -8.10 8.38 11.32
CA CYS A 224 -7.50 7.67 12.43
C CYS A 224 -6.51 6.64 11.89
N ARG A 225 -5.56 6.26 12.74
CA ARG A 225 -4.55 5.24 12.45
C ARG A 225 -4.57 4.25 13.60
N HIS A 226 -4.72 2.98 13.26
CA HIS A 226 -4.68 1.87 14.20
C HIS A 226 -3.51 0.98 13.81
N ALA A 227 -2.67 0.62 14.78
CA ALA A 227 -1.47 -0.16 14.53
C ALA A 227 -1.37 -1.32 15.53
N SER A 228 -0.75 -2.40 15.06
CA SER A 228 -0.34 -3.56 15.82
C SER A 228 1.14 -3.82 15.54
N GLU A 229 1.67 -4.87 16.16
CA GLU A 229 3.01 -5.36 15.81
C GLU A 229 3.11 -5.78 14.34
N CYS A 230 2.04 -6.30 13.74
CA CYS A 230 2.08 -6.87 12.39
C CYS A 230 1.67 -5.88 11.30
N VAL A 231 0.65 -5.07 11.57
CA VAL A 231 -0.02 -4.26 10.55
C VAL A 231 -0.45 -2.90 11.08
N GLU A 232 -0.62 -2.00 10.13
CA GLU A 232 -1.21 -0.68 10.29
C GLU A 232 -2.40 -0.53 9.36
N ILE A 233 -3.50 0.01 9.89
CA ILE A 233 -4.68 0.37 9.12
C ILE A 233 -4.97 1.86 9.31
N ASP A 234 -4.93 2.59 8.20
CA ASP A 234 -5.28 4.01 8.15
C ASP A 234 -6.70 4.16 7.60
N PHE A 235 -7.49 5.00 8.24
CA PHE A 235 -8.85 5.31 7.81
C PHE A 235 -8.96 6.80 7.52
N PHE A 236 -9.60 7.12 6.40
CA PHE A 236 -9.88 8.49 5.99
C PHE A 236 -11.35 8.62 5.60
N GLN A 237 -12.03 9.63 6.12
CA GLN A 237 -13.42 9.94 5.76
C GLN A 237 -13.50 11.39 5.34
N GLN A 238 -13.97 11.65 4.12
CA GLN A 238 -14.14 13.00 3.62
C GLN A 238 -15.25 13.72 4.42
N PHE A 239 -15.01 14.99 4.76
CA PHE A 239 -15.98 15.79 5.50
C PHE A 239 -17.30 15.91 4.73
N GLY A 240 -18.43 15.62 5.39
CA GLY A 240 -19.75 15.64 4.76
C GLY A 240 -20.06 14.42 3.87
N SER A 241 -19.14 13.47 3.76
CA SER A 241 -19.33 12.19 3.07
C SER A 241 -19.42 11.04 4.07
N ASN A 242 -20.20 10.02 3.72
CA ASN A 242 -20.20 8.74 4.44
C ASN A 242 -19.22 7.73 3.81
N SER A 243 -18.50 8.12 2.75
CA SER A 243 -17.48 7.27 2.14
C SER A 243 -16.19 7.29 2.95
N GLN A 244 -15.63 6.11 3.17
CA GLN A 244 -14.39 5.93 3.91
C GLN A 244 -13.36 5.20 3.05
N SER A 245 -12.15 5.76 2.97
CA SER A 245 -10.98 5.11 2.38
C SER A 245 -10.19 4.42 3.48
N ILE A 246 -9.93 3.13 3.32
CA ILE A 246 -9.26 2.30 4.32
C ILE A 246 -8.01 1.69 3.67
N PHE A 247 -6.87 1.81 4.33
CA PHE A 247 -5.59 1.33 3.80
C PHE A 247 -4.92 0.40 4.80
N LEU A 248 -4.61 -0.83 4.36
CA LEU A 248 -3.87 -1.82 5.15
C LEU A 248 -2.44 -1.94 4.63
N LYS A 249 -1.47 -1.95 5.53
CA LYS A 249 -0.05 -2.18 5.22
C LYS A 249 0.69 -2.83 6.39
N PRO A 250 1.87 -3.43 6.17
CA PRO A 250 2.77 -3.82 7.26
C PRO A 250 3.07 -2.64 8.20
N SER A 251 3.21 -2.92 9.49
CA SER A 251 3.58 -1.90 10.50
C SER A 251 4.98 -1.31 10.27
N ARG A 252 5.85 -2.05 9.56
CA ARG A 252 7.24 -1.66 9.29
C ARG A 252 7.78 -2.24 7.99
N GLY A 253 9.00 -1.86 7.65
CA GLY A 253 9.69 -2.33 6.45
C GLY A 253 9.38 -1.50 5.21
N PHE A 254 8.67 -0.38 5.34
CA PHE A 254 8.56 0.57 4.23
C PHE A 254 9.97 1.01 3.80
N ARG A 255 10.25 0.90 2.49
CA ARG A 255 11.55 1.10 1.85
C ARG A 255 12.64 0.09 2.20
N ILE A 256 12.34 -1.01 2.88
CA ILE A 256 13.37 -2.01 3.19
C ILE A 256 13.97 -2.60 1.91
N SER A 257 13.17 -2.74 0.85
CA SER A 257 13.61 -3.24 -0.46
C SER A 257 14.75 -2.44 -1.04
N ASP A 258 14.83 -1.14 -0.76
CA ASP A 258 15.89 -0.28 -1.27
C ASP A 258 17.27 -0.65 -0.68
N TYR A 259 17.28 -1.43 0.41
CA TYR A 259 18.48 -1.87 1.11
C TYR A 259 18.75 -3.38 1.03
N VAL A 260 17.76 -4.19 0.66
CA VAL A 260 17.90 -5.66 0.59
C VAL A 260 17.71 -6.23 -0.81
N GLU A 261 17.24 -5.42 -1.76
CA GLU A 261 17.10 -5.72 -3.18
C GLU A 261 17.65 -4.52 -3.99
N GLU A 262 16.90 -4.04 -4.97
CA GLU A 262 17.22 -2.87 -5.80
C GLU A 262 16.40 -1.64 -5.36
N PRO A 263 17.01 -0.44 -5.34
CA PRO A 263 16.32 0.80 -5.03
C PRO A 263 15.04 1.02 -5.83
N GLY A 264 14.00 1.50 -5.16
CA GLY A 264 12.71 1.91 -5.71
C GLY A 264 11.67 0.79 -5.83
N ARG A 265 12.07 -0.49 -5.70
CA ARG A 265 11.13 -1.63 -5.77
C ARG A 265 10.10 -1.68 -4.64
N ASN A 266 10.15 -0.74 -3.70
CA ASN A 266 9.25 -0.66 -2.56
C ASN A 266 7.78 -0.67 -2.97
N ASP A 267 7.40 0.12 -3.97
CA ASP A 267 5.99 0.24 -4.39
C ASP A 267 5.47 -1.04 -5.06
N ILE A 268 6.37 -1.96 -5.44
CA ILE A 268 6.07 -3.27 -6.04
C ILE A 268 5.99 -4.37 -4.97
N VAL A 269 6.94 -4.38 -4.03
CA VAL A 269 7.08 -5.50 -3.07
C VAL A 269 6.39 -5.25 -1.74
N PHE A 270 6.19 -3.99 -1.35
CA PHE A 270 5.54 -3.64 -0.09
C PHE A 270 4.03 -3.90 -0.20
N PRO A 271 3.47 -4.83 0.59
CA PRO A 271 2.09 -5.25 0.43
C PRO A 271 1.13 -4.21 1.01
N TRP A 272 0.78 -3.23 0.18
CA TRP A 272 -0.20 -2.20 0.49
C TRP A 272 -1.54 -2.54 -0.14
N TYR A 273 -2.60 -2.55 0.67
CA TYR A 273 -3.97 -2.79 0.23
C TYR A 273 -4.87 -1.58 0.44
N LEU A 274 -5.74 -1.33 -0.53
CA LEU A 274 -6.99 -0.61 -0.35
C LEU A 274 -8.05 -1.60 0.13
N VAL A 275 -8.69 -1.29 1.25
CA VAL A 275 -9.68 -2.17 1.89
C VAL A 275 -11.08 -1.66 1.58
N VAL A 276 -11.94 -2.55 1.09
CA VAL A 276 -13.28 -2.23 0.59
C VAL A 276 -14.32 -2.99 1.41
N ARG A 277 -15.27 -2.26 1.98
CA ARG A 277 -16.45 -2.82 2.67
C ARG A 277 -17.46 -3.33 1.64
N THR A 278 -17.90 -4.57 1.76
CA THR A 278 -18.76 -5.20 0.72
C THR A 278 -20.26 -5.15 1.05
N GLU A 279 -20.64 -4.91 2.30
CA GLU A 279 -22.03 -4.94 2.77
C GLU A 279 -22.81 -3.63 2.50
N TRP A 280 -22.12 -2.51 2.21
CA TRP A 280 -22.74 -1.17 2.06
C TRP A 280 -23.21 -0.84 0.64
N GLN A 281 -23.16 -1.81 -0.28
CA GLN A 281 -23.55 -1.62 -1.68
C GLN A 281 -24.92 -2.23 -2.03
N ALA A 282 -25.71 -2.62 -1.02
CA ALA A 282 -27.16 -2.78 -1.20
C ALA A 282 -27.78 -1.38 -1.13
N GLU A 283 -28.50 -0.97 -2.17
CA GLU A 283 -29.26 0.29 -2.16
C GLU A 283 -30.13 0.34 -0.89
N GLY A 284 -29.93 1.36 -0.04
CA GLY A 284 -30.93 1.76 0.95
C GLY A 284 -30.48 1.82 2.42
N ASP A 285 -29.45 1.10 2.85
CA ASP A 285 -29.08 1.04 4.27
C ASP A 285 -27.71 1.68 4.53
N ILE A 286 -27.70 3.01 4.53
CA ILE A 286 -26.66 3.79 5.20
C ILE A 286 -27.14 4.03 6.63
N PRO A 287 -26.50 3.45 7.67
CA PRO A 287 -26.68 3.88 9.04
C PRO A 287 -26.47 5.39 9.09
N ARG A 288 -27.54 6.12 9.44
CA ARG A 288 -27.45 7.54 9.72
C ARG A 288 -26.41 7.70 10.83
N ALA A 289 -25.26 8.28 10.50
CA ALA A 289 -24.41 8.93 11.49
C ALA A 289 -25.26 10.01 12.18
N ARG A 290 -25.96 9.62 13.23
CA ARG A 290 -26.71 10.51 14.09
C ARG A 290 -25.67 11.28 14.90
N LYS A 291 -25.69 12.60 14.72
CA LYS A 291 -25.10 13.64 15.57
C LYS A 291 -23.61 13.96 15.39
N ALA A 292 -23.30 14.68 14.32
CA ALA A 292 -22.27 15.72 14.36
C ALA A 292 -22.76 17.09 13.85
N GLN A 293 -24.07 17.24 13.60
CA GLN A 293 -24.66 18.48 13.07
C GLN A 293 -25.29 19.40 14.15
N GLU A 294 -25.24 19.05 15.44
CA GLU A 294 -25.85 19.87 16.50
C GLU A 294 -24.87 20.76 17.28
N SER A 295 -23.56 20.72 17.05
CA SER A 295 -22.60 21.57 17.77
C SER A 295 -22.05 22.77 16.98
N VAL A 296 -22.49 22.99 15.73
CA VAL A 296 -22.16 24.21 14.97
C VAL A 296 -23.43 25.06 14.77
N ARG A 297 -24.15 25.29 15.86
CA ARG A 297 -25.00 26.47 16.05
C ARG A 297 -24.72 26.93 17.48
N TYR A 298 -24.29 28.17 17.62
CA TYR A 298 -23.81 28.83 18.83
C TYR A 298 -22.33 28.63 19.15
N SER A 299 -21.49 29.44 18.51
CA SER A 299 -20.39 30.22 19.10
C SER A 299 -20.01 31.34 18.15
#